data_AF-A0A011VT51-F1
#
_entry.id   AF-A0A011VT51-F1
#
_cell.length_a   1.000
_cell.length_b   1.000
_cell.length_c   1.000
_cell.angle_alpha   90.00
_cell.angle_beta   90.00
_cell.angle_gamma   90.00
#
_symmetry.space_group_name_H-M   'P 1'
#
loop_
_entity.id
_entity.type
_entity.pdbx_description
1 polymer ?
#
loop_
_entity_poly.entity_id
_entity_poly.type
_entity_poly.pdbx_seq_one_letter_code
_entity_poly.pdbx_strand_id
1 'polypeptide(L)'
;MELYLRILLGIAVWFITFVSGMKIYQIYKSKAKKPVPDEDRIDVLRKYSEYEEIEVKNKHYPEMGLNHPVPEILHKYDYSSYCNRNGDEIVFSMLDFVCDHFKHYSHGVIPSNPSLVSIVRSCEENEQKTNCRGLSLILSELLRINGIRARHVTCKPYEEPFQDCHVVVDCLMPSGSRIMLDPTYRLYFTDGNGEYVSLRQLREAIIAGKKLHPNKTASYNGTGFNYDEYIEYMSKNLLRLNTNYRLNDTDSISSQIELIPKGYSTKGYSRKVQYTTSPEYFWNIGEN
;
A
#
# COMPACT_ATOMS: atom_id res chain seq x y z
N MET A 1 25.52 0.40 -52.68
CA MET A 1 24.05 0.60 -52.67
C MET A 1 23.41 0.01 -51.43
N GLU A 2 23.76 -1.23 -51.03
CA GLU A 2 23.21 -1.88 -49.83
C GLU A 2 23.40 -1.13 -48.51
N LEU A 3 24.58 -0.55 -48.25
CA LEU A 3 24.87 0.12 -46.98
C LEU A 3 24.00 1.38 -46.78
N TYR A 4 23.82 2.16 -47.84
CA TYR A 4 23.00 3.37 -47.82
C TYR A 4 21.52 3.05 -47.59
N LEU A 5 21.04 1.97 -48.19
CA LEU A 5 19.66 1.50 -48.02
C LEU A 5 19.41 1.02 -46.57
N ARG A 6 20.38 0.33 -45.95
CA ARG A 6 20.29 -0.11 -44.55
C ARG A 6 20.29 1.06 -43.56
N ILE A 7 21.08 2.10 -43.81
CA ILE A 7 21.11 3.32 -42.99
C ILE A 7 19.76 4.06 -43.08
N LEU A 8 19.22 4.23 -44.28
CA LEU A 8 17.90 4.85 -44.49
C LEU A 8 16.78 4.06 -43.80
N LEU A 9 16.83 2.72 -43.86
CA LEU A 9 15.86 1.86 -43.18
C LEU A 9 15.95 2.03 -41.65
N GLY A 10 17.16 2.09 -41.10
CA GLY A 10 17.40 2.30 -39.66
C GLY A 10 16.86 3.64 -39.16
N ILE A 11 17.08 4.72 -39.93
CA ILE A 11 16.55 6.06 -39.60
C ILE A 11 15.02 6.07 -39.67
N ALA A 12 14.42 5.42 -40.68
CA ALA A 12 12.97 5.33 -40.82
C ALA A 12 12.33 4.56 -39.65
N VAL A 13 12.91 3.43 -39.24
CA VAL A 13 12.45 2.64 -38.09
C VAL A 13 12.59 3.43 -36.79
N TRP A 14 13.71 4.13 -36.58
CA TRP A 14 13.90 5.00 -35.43
C TRP A 14 12.89 6.16 -35.39
N PHE A 15 12.62 6.80 -36.53
CA PHE A 15 11.63 7.88 -36.61
C PHE A 15 10.21 7.38 -36.32
N ILE A 16 9.82 6.22 -36.87
CA ILE A 16 8.50 5.62 -36.63
C ILE A 16 8.32 5.24 -35.15
N THR A 17 9.34 4.65 -34.53
CA THR A 17 9.31 4.28 -33.10
C THR A 17 9.27 5.51 -32.19
N PHE A 18 10.05 6.55 -32.51
CA PHE A 18 10.03 7.84 -31.80
C PHE A 18 8.68 8.55 -31.90
N VAL A 19 8.11 8.68 -33.10
CA VAL A 19 6.80 9.31 -33.31
C VAL A 19 5.67 8.52 -32.65
N SER A 20 5.74 7.19 -32.69
CA SER A 20 4.77 6.33 -32.00
C SER A 20 4.88 6.48 -30.48
N GLY A 21 6.09 6.52 -29.93
CA GLY A 21 6.34 6.80 -28.51
C GLY A 21 5.82 8.19 -28.10
N MET A 22 6.04 9.21 -28.92
CA MET A 22 5.50 10.56 -28.69
C MET A 22 3.97 10.60 -28.72
N LYS A 23 3.32 9.91 -29.66
CA LYS A 23 1.85 9.84 -29.71
C LYS A 23 1.28 9.14 -28.49
N ILE A 24 1.88 8.04 -28.05
CA ILE A 24 1.50 7.32 -26.82
C ILE A 24 1.65 8.26 -25.62
N TYR A 25 2.80 8.92 -25.49
CA TYR A 25 3.06 9.90 -24.43
C TYR A 25 2.03 11.05 -24.43
N GLN A 26 1.69 11.60 -25.60
CA GLN A 26 0.67 12.66 -25.73
C GLN A 26 -0.73 12.18 -25.34
N ILE A 27 -1.11 10.95 -25.70
CA ILE A 27 -2.39 10.35 -25.32
C ILE A 27 -2.46 10.16 -23.80
N TYR A 28 -1.40 9.66 -23.17
CA TYR A 28 -1.33 9.54 -21.71
C TYR A 28 -1.40 10.91 -21.03
N LYS A 29 -0.65 11.89 -21.52
CA LYS A 29 -0.69 13.27 -21.02
C LYS A 29 -2.07 13.91 -21.15
N SER A 30 -2.80 13.64 -22.24
CA SER A 30 -4.16 14.17 -22.46
C SER A 30 -5.23 13.55 -21.55
N LYS A 31 -4.97 12.38 -20.96
CA LYS A 31 -5.88 11.69 -20.02
C LYS A 31 -5.50 11.91 -18.55
N ALA A 32 -4.34 12.52 -18.28
CA ALA A 32 -3.88 12.78 -16.93
C ALA A 32 -4.72 13.88 -16.28
N LYS A 33 -5.39 13.54 -15.18
CA LYS A 33 -6.08 14.51 -14.32
C LYS A 33 -5.06 15.31 -13.53
N LYS A 34 -3.97 14.65 -13.12
CA LYS A 34 -2.75 15.25 -12.60
C LYS A 34 -1.54 14.54 -13.18
N PRO A 35 -0.62 15.26 -13.86
CA PRO A 35 0.62 14.66 -14.34
C PRO A 35 1.58 14.39 -13.17
N VAL A 36 2.61 13.59 -13.47
CA VAL A 36 3.80 13.47 -12.60
C VAL A 36 4.42 14.86 -12.42
N PRO A 37 4.75 15.27 -11.18
CA PRO A 37 5.36 16.57 -10.91
C PRO A 37 6.80 16.63 -11.45
N ASP A 38 7.22 17.82 -11.87
CA ASP A 38 8.59 18.15 -12.27
C ASP A 38 9.38 18.68 -11.06
N GLU A 39 9.26 17.96 -9.94
CA GLU A 39 9.84 18.27 -8.62
C GLU A 39 10.17 16.92 -7.96
N ASP A 40 11.18 16.89 -7.09
CA ASP A 40 11.53 15.68 -6.34
C ASP A 40 10.35 15.21 -5.48
N ARG A 41 10.16 13.89 -5.40
CA ARG A 41 8.99 13.30 -4.74
C ARG A 41 8.89 13.72 -3.26
N ILE A 42 10.02 13.84 -2.58
CA ILE A 42 10.08 14.31 -1.19
C ILE A 42 9.65 15.78 -1.06
N ASP A 43 9.99 16.64 -2.03
CA ASP A 43 9.62 18.06 -1.98
C ASP A 43 8.14 18.26 -2.26
N VAL A 44 7.57 17.44 -3.15
CA VAL A 44 6.11 17.38 -3.35
C VAL A 44 5.43 16.92 -2.06
N LEU A 45 5.95 15.90 -1.38
CA LEU A 45 5.40 15.43 -0.11
C LEU A 45 5.47 16.51 0.99
N ARG A 46 6.58 17.27 1.07
CA ARG A 46 6.74 18.40 2.00
C ARG A 46 5.81 19.56 1.70
N LYS A 47 5.62 19.90 0.42
CA LYS A 47 4.69 20.93 -0.06
C LYS A 47 3.25 20.63 0.31
N TYR A 48 2.91 19.34 0.34
CA TYR A 48 1.60 18.83 0.74
C TYR A 48 1.64 18.18 2.12
N SER A 49 2.46 18.68 3.06
CA SER A 49 2.63 18.06 4.38
C SER A 49 1.38 18.15 5.25
N GLU A 50 0.60 19.23 5.12
CA GLU A 50 -0.52 19.55 6.00
C GLU A 50 -1.81 18.80 5.63
N TYR A 51 -2.58 18.52 6.68
CA TYR A 51 -3.98 18.11 6.60
C TYR A 51 -4.86 19.19 7.25
N GLU A 52 -6.17 19.13 7.02
CA GLU A 52 -7.12 20.10 7.58
C GLU A 52 -8.32 19.35 8.13
N GLU A 53 -8.55 19.50 9.43
CA GLU A 53 -9.75 18.99 10.07
C GLU A 53 -10.98 19.69 9.50
N ILE A 54 -11.92 18.89 9.02
CA ILE A 54 -13.17 19.36 8.40
C ILE A 54 -14.34 18.65 9.04
N GLU A 55 -15.47 19.35 9.14
CA GLU A 55 -16.71 18.73 9.56
C GLU A 55 -17.23 17.81 8.44
N VAL A 56 -17.13 16.51 8.66
CA VAL A 56 -17.67 15.50 7.74
C VAL A 56 -19.10 15.19 8.13
N LYS A 57 -20.07 15.66 7.34
CA LYS A 57 -21.52 15.50 7.63
C LYS A 57 -21.98 14.04 7.67
N ASN A 58 -21.46 13.20 6.77
CA ASN A 58 -21.82 11.79 6.68
C ASN A 58 -20.58 10.94 6.96
N LYS A 59 -20.27 10.75 8.25
CA LYS A 59 -19.19 9.85 8.67
C LYS A 59 -19.65 8.40 8.52
N HIS A 60 -18.96 7.67 7.65
CA HIS A 60 -18.93 6.22 7.66
C HIS A 60 -17.85 5.76 8.64
N TYR A 61 -18.21 4.85 9.55
CA TYR A 61 -17.26 4.24 10.48
C TYR A 61 -16.80 2.88 9.93
N PRO A 62 -15.57 2.45 10.24
CA PRO A 62 -15.10 1.16 9.77
C PRO A 62 -15.92 -0.01 10.34
N GLU A 63 -16.44 -0.83 9.43
CA GLU A 63 -17.06 -2.12 9.72
C GLU A 63 -15.98 -3.19 9.59
N MET A 64 -15.53 -3.71 10.73
CA MET A 64 -14.46 -4.70 10.80
C MET A 64 -14.97 -5.95 11.52
N GLY A 65 -15.03 -7.07 10.81
CA GLY A 65 -15.23 -8.36 11.43
C GLY A 65 -13.95 -8.82 12.11
N LEU A 66 -14.08 -9.43 13.29
CA LEU A 66 -12.98 -9.95 14.09
C LEU A 66 -13.31 -11.38 14.51
N ASN A 67 -12.28 -12.17 14.83
CA ASN A 67 -12.41 -13.55 15.30
C ASN A 67 -13.18 -14.44 14.30
N HIS A 68 -12.94 -14.22 13.01
CA HIS A 68 -13.49 -15.08 11.97
C HIS A 68 -12.93 -16.51 12.09
N PRO A 69 -13.71 -17.55 11.74
CA PRO A 69 -13.20 -18.91 11.70
C PRO A 69 -11.97 -19.01 10.80
N VAL A 70 -10.94 -19.73 11.27
CA VAL A 70 -9.73 -20.00 10.49
C VAL A 70 -10.10 -20.80 9.23
N PRO A 71 -9.84 -20.29 8.01
CA PRO A 71 -10.13 -21.05 6.81
C PRO A 71 -9.24 -22.30 6.69
N GLU A 72 -9.82 -23.43 6.28
CA GLU A 72 -9.09 -24.72 6.15
C GLU A 72 -7.84 -24.63 5.27
N ILE A 73 -7.83 -23.73 4.29
CA ILE A 73 -6.68 -23.50 3.40
C ILE A 73 -5.41 -23.10 4.17
N LEU A 74 -5.53 -22.52 5.36
CA LEU A 74 -4.40 -22.12 6.17
C LEU A 74 -3.73 -23.29 6.91
N HIS A 75 -4.42 -24.42 7.09
CA HIS A 75 -3.88 -25.58 7.80
C HIS A 75 -2.65 -26.19 7.11
N LYS A 76 -2.59 -26.13 5.77
CA LYS A 76 -1.43 -26.64 5.01
C LYS A 76 -0.16 -25.79 5.19
N TYR A 77 -0.30 -24.57 5.70
CA TYR A 77 0.81 -23.67 6.03
C TYR A 77 1.16 -23.71 7.51
N ASP A 78 0.65 -24.71 8.26
CA ASP A 78 0.88 -24.82 9.69
C ASP A 78 0.53 -23.53 10.46
N TYR A 79 -0.52 -22.83 10.03
CA TYR A 79 -0.93 -21.54 10.60
C TYR A 79 -1.08 -21.55 12.12
N SER A 80 -1.52 -22.68 12.68
CA SER A 80 -1.65 -22.87 14.14
C SER A 80 -0.35 -22.67 14.91
N SER A 81 0.81 -23.00 14.35
CA SER A 81 2.09 -22.84 15.05
C SER A 81 2.50 -21.37 15.23
N TYR A 82 2.02 -20.50 14.34
CA TYR A 82 2.18 -19.04 14.43
C TYR A 82 1.19 -18.38 15.39
N CYS A 83 0.07 -19.05 15.71
CA CYS A 83 -0.99 -18.49 16.57
C CYS A 83 -0.68 -18.57 18.07
N ASN A 84 0.31 -19.38 18.48
CA ASN A 84 0.68 -19.55 19.88
C ASN A 84 1.58 -18.40 20.38
N ARG A 85 1.07 -17.16 20.31
CA ARG A 85 1.72 -15.92 20.74
C ARG A 85 0.69 -15.05 21.46
N ASN A 86 1.14 -14.30 22.48
CA ASN A 86 0.27 -13.47 23.31
C ASN A 86 0.65 -11.99 23.19
N GLY A 87 -0.30 -11.10 23.48
CA GLY A 87 -0.08 -9.66 23.41
C GLY A 87 0.36 -9.23 22.02
N ASP A 88 1.29 -8.29 21.90
CA ASP A 88 1.73 -7.77 20.61
C ASP A 88 2.52 -8.78 19.76
N GLU A 89 3.07 -9.85 20.35
CA GLU A 89 3.87 -10.84 19.62
C GLU A 89 3.11 -11.54 18.49
N ILE A 90 1.79 -11.71 18.64
CA ILE A 90 0.95 -12.29 17.59
C ILE A 90 0.98 -11.44 16.31
N VAL A 91 1.13 -10.11 16.43
CA VAL A 91 1.16 -9.19 15.29
C VAL A 91 2.39 -9.46 14.42
N PHE A 92 3.55 -9.62 15.07
CA PHE A 92 4.80 -9.95 14.39
C PHE A 92 4.78 -11.38 13.83
N SER A 93 4.19 -12.32 14.58
CA SER A 93 4.02 -13.70 14.11
C SER A 93 3.15 -13.79 12.85
N MET A 94 2.10 -12.97 12.73
CA MET A 94 1.29 -12.90 11.51
C MET A 94 2.04 -12.26 10.34
N LEU A 95 2.88 -11.25 10.59
CA LEU A 95 3.78 -10.71 9.57
C LEU A 95 4.77 -11.79 9.10
N ASP A 96 5.37 -12.53 10.03
CA ASP A 96 6.30 -13.60 9.72
C ASP A 96 5.63 -14.71 8.90
N PHE A 97 4.43 -15.17 9.29
CA PHE A 97 3.65 -16.15 8.54
C PHE A 97 3.47 -15.73 7.07
N VAL A 98 3.08 -14.47 6.82
CA VAL A 98 2.89 -13.99 5.44
C VAL A 98 4.21 -14.01 4.67
N CYS A 99 5.29 -13.53 5.28
CA CYS A 99 6.59 -13.42 4.61
C CYS A 99 7.34 -14.77 4.49
N ASP A 100 6.98 -15.78 5.28
CA ASP A 100 7.52 -17.14 5.20
C ASP A 100 6.85 -17.95 4.08
N HIS A 101 5.57 -17.68 3.81
CA HIS A 101 4.76 -18.47 2.88
C HIS A 101 4.45 -17.79 1.54
N PHE A 102 4.51 -16.46 1.47
CA PHE A 102 4.18 -15.70 0.26
C PHE A 102 5.27 -14.68 -0.09
N LYS A 103 5.46 -14.45 -1.39
CA LYS A 103 6.51 -13.56 -1.92
C LYS A 103 5.92 -12.42 -2.73
N HIS A 104 6.60 -11.28 -2.69
CA HIS A 104 6.24 -10.15 -3.53
C HIS A 104 6.64 -10.39 -4.99
N TYR A 105 5.71 -10.08 -5.90
CA TYR A 105 5.93 -9.98 -7.33
C TYR A 105 5.05 -8.87 -7.90
N SER A 106 5.65 -7.85 -8.53
CA SER A 106 4.94 -6.64 -8.99
C SER A 106 3.81 -6.92 -9.99
N HIS A 107 3.88 -8.03 -10.73
CA HIS A 107 2.84 -8.44 -11.68
C HIS A 107 1.87 -9.49 -11.10
N GLY A 108 1.93 -9.75 -9.79
CA GLY A 108 0.98 -10.61 -9.10
C GLY A 108 -0.44 -10.11 -9.30
N VAL A 109 -1.35 -11.02 -9.64
CA VAL A 109 -2.76 -10.72 -9.90
C VAL A 109 -3.57 -11.01 -8.64
N ILE A 110 -4.55 -10.14 -8.36
CA ILE A 110 -5.55 -10.37 -7.33
C ILE A 110 -6.86 -10.77 -8.01
N PRO A 111 -7.56 -11.81 -7.53
CA PRO A 111 -8.87 -12.18 -8.07
C PRO A 111 -9.88 -11.03 -7.98
N SER A 112 -10.84 -10.98 -8.92
CA SER A 112 -11.86 -9.91 -8.97
C SER A 112 -12.72 -9.80 -7.71
N ASN A 113 -12.92 -10.92 -6.99
CA ASN A 113 -13.59 -10.97 -5.69
C ASN A 113 -12.57 -11.48 -4.65
N PRO A 114 -11.77 -10.57 -4.06
CA PRO A 114 -10.68 -10.94 -3.18
C PRO A 114 -11.20 -11.32 -1.78
N SER A 115 -11.20 -12.62 -1.48
CA SER A 115 -11.25 -13.14 -0.12
C SER A 115 -9.89 -13.75 0.22
N LEU A 116 -9.57 -13.95 1.50
CA LEU A 116 -8.32 -14.60 1.89
C LEU A 116 -8.12 -15.94 1.16
N VAL A 117 -9.16 -16.76 1.06
CA VAL A 117 -9.09 -18.04 0.35
C VAL A 117 -8.81 -17.85 -1.14
N SER A 118 -9.45 -16.89 -1.81
CA SER A 118 -9.23 -16.69 -3.26
C SER A 118 -7.84 -16.13 -3.54
N ILE A 119 -7.32 -15.23 -2.69
CA ILE A 119 -5.97 -14.68 -2.83
C ILE A 119 -4.93 -15.77 -2.59
N VAL A 120 -5.08 -16.58 -1.53
CA VAL A 120 -4.12 -17.67 -1.24
C VAL A 120 -4.10 -18.70 -2.37
N ARG A 121 -5.26 -19.10 -2.93
CA ARG A 121 -5.31 -20.00 -4.10
C ARG A 121 -4.60 -19.38 -5.30
N SER A 122 -4.85 -18.10 -5.57
CA SER A 122 -4.16 -17.39 -6.65
C SER A 122 -2.65 -17.33 -6.42
N CYS A 123 -2.18 -17.17 -5.17
CA CYS A 123 -0.76 -17.26 -4.86
C CYS A 123 -0.20 -18.65 -5.19
N GLU A 124 -0.89 -19.74 -4.83
CA GLU A 124 -0.43 -21.10 -5.13
C GLU A 124 -0.30 -21.39 -6.63
N GLU A 125 -1.22 -20.87 -7.42
CA GLU A 125 -1.16 -20.93 -8.89
C GLU A 125 0.01 -20.12 -9.47
N ASN A 126 0.55 -19.17 -8.71
CA ASN A 126 1.60 -18.24 -9.14
C ASN A 126 2.87 -18.39 -8.28
N GLU A 127 3.27 -19.61 -7.95
CA GLU A 127 4.51 -19.90 -7.20
C GLU A 127 4.61 -19.16 -5.86
N GLN A 128 3.47 -19.10 -5.16
CA GLN A 128 3.31 -18.42 -3.88
C GLN A 128 3.58 -16.91 -3.95
N LYS A 129 3.36 -16.29 -5.12
CA LYS A 129 3.63 -14.86 -5.34
C LYS A 129 2.35 -14.05 -5.53
N THR A 130 2.37 -12.82 -5.03
CA THR A 130 1.37 -11.78 -5.32
C THR A 130 1.99 -10.38 -5.18
N ASN A 131 1.25 -9.34 -5.50
CA ASN A 131 1.73 -7.95 -5.37
C ASN A 131 1.56 -7.42 -3.92
N CYS A 132 2.04 -6.20 -3.65
CA CYS A 132 1.97 -5.57 -2.32
C CYS A 132 0.55 -5.53 -1.74
N ARG A 133 -0.46 -5.39 -2.60
CA ARG A 133 -1.87 -5.39 -2.21
C ARG A 133 -2.31 -6.79 -1.76
N GLY A 134 -1.94 -7.84 -2.48
CA GLY A 134 -2.28 -9.22 -2.14
C GLY A 134 -1.71 -9.61 -0.78
N LEU A 135 -0.42 -9.30 -0.55
CA LEU A 135 0.25 -9.56 0.73
C LEU A 135 -0.42 -8.79 1.89
N SER A 136 -0.75 -7.51 1.68
CA SER A 136 -1.41 -6.69 2.70
C SER A 136 -2.84 -7.13 3.00
N LEU A 137 -3.57 -7.63 2.01
CA LEU A 137 -4.90 -8.20 2.20
C LEU A 137 -4.84 -9.49 3.03
N ILE A 138 -3.90 -10.39 2.73
CA ILE A 138 -3.66 -11.59 3.53
C ILE A 138 -3.33 -11.20 4.97
N LEU A 139 -2.30 -10.36 5.18
CA LEU A 139 -1.88 -9.96 6.53
C LEU A 139 -3.01 -9.31 7.33
N SER A 140 -3.77 -8.39 6.71
CA SER A 140 -4.87 -7.72 7.39
C SER A 140 -5.95 -8.71 7.84
N GLU A 141 -6.28 -9.72 7.01
CA GLU A 141 -7.29 -10.71 7.37
C GLU A 141 -6.80 -11.69 8.45
N LEU A 142 -5.54 -12.11 8.40
CA LEU A 142 -4.95 -12.96 9.44
C LEU A 142 -4.92 -12.27 10.82
N LEU A 143 -4.64 -10.96 10.84
CA LEU A 143 -4.73 -10.17 12.07
C LEU A 143 -6.17 -10.12 12.60
N ARG A 144 -7.16 -9.91 11.72
CA ARG A 144 -8.59 -9.90 12.11
C ARG A 144 -9.10 -11.25 12.59
N ILE A 145 -8.66 -12.35 11.98
CA ILE A 145 -8.93 -13.73 12.45
C ILE A 145 -8.45 -13.91 13.89
N ASN A 146 -7.33 -13.28 14.27
CA ASN A 146 -6.81 -13.29 15.65
C ASN A 146 -7.37 -12.16 16.54
N GLY A 147 -8.47 -11.51 16.13
CA GLY A 147 -9.13 -10.48 16.93
C GLY A 147 -8.42 -9.13 16.96
N ILE A 148 -7.44 -8.91 16.08
CA ILE A 148 -6.64 -7.68 16.04
C ILE A 148 -7.20 -6.74 15.00
N ARG A 149 -7.34 -5.46 15.37
CA ARG A 149 -7.90 -4.45 14.46
C ARG A 149 -6.84 -4.03 13.45
N ALA A 150 -6.99 -4.50 12.21
CA ALA A 150 -6.06 -4.19 11.13
C ALA A 150 -6.77 -3.96 9.80
N ARG A 151 -6.20 -3.07 8.98
CA ARG A 151 -6.67 -2.79 7.62
C ARG A 151 -5.51 -2.51 6.68
N HIS A 152 -5.68 -2.83 5.41
CA HIS A 152 -4.74 -2.41 4.38
C HIS A 152 -4.96 -0.92 4.07
N VAL A 153 -3.87 -0.23 3.77
CA VAL A 153 -3.87 1.17 3.33
C VAL A 153 -3.06 1.27 2.04
N THR A 154 -3.71 1.72 0.97
CA THR A 154 -3.06 2.04 -0.30
C THR A 154 -2.44 3.43 -0.20
N CYS A 155 -1.13 3.48 -0.27
CA CYS A 155 -0.29 4.67 -0.34
C CYS A 155 -0.14 5.07 -1.82
N LYS A 156 -0.76 6.19 -2.21
CA LYS A 156 -0.84 6.67 -3.58
C LYS A 156 0.01 7.93 -3.81
N PRO A 157 0.59 8.08 -5.01
CA PRO A 157 1.40 9.24 -5.35
C PRO A 157 0.54 10.46 -5.77
N TYR A 158 1.22 11.52 -6.19
CA TYR A 158 0.61 12.78 -6.65
C TYR A 158 -0.17 12.66 -7.95
N GLU A 159 0.33 11.89 -8.90
CA GLU A 159 -0.25 11.76 -10.22
C GLU A 159 -1.58 10.99 -10.17
N GLU A 160 -2.46 11.32 -11.10
CA GLU A 160 -3.72 10.63 -11.31
C GLU A 160 -4.08 10.63 -12.81
N PRO A 161 -4.20 9.47 -13.46
CA PRO A 161 -3.97 8.14 -12.91
C PRO A 161 -2.50 7.90 -12.56
N PHE A 162 -2.25 7.03 -11.59
CA PHE A 162 -0.92 6.52 -11.25
C PHE A 162 -0.74 5.10 -11.80
N GLN A 163 0.51 4.71 -12.08
CA GLN A 163 0.85 3.36 -12.55
C GLN A 163 1.39 2.46 -11.45
N ASP A 164 1.88 3.05 -10.38
CA ASP A 164 2.49 2.36 -9.26
C ASP A 164 2.05 3.02 -7.95
N CYS A 165 1.82 2.19 -6.94
CA CYS A 165 1.45 2.58 -5.58
C CYS A 165 1.97 1.52 -4.63
N HIS A 166 1.99 1.81 -3.33
CA HIS A 166 2.33 0.82 -2.32
C HIS A 166 1.15 0.50 -1.42
N VAL A 167 1.06 -0.74 -0.93
CA VAL A 167 0.03 -1.12 0.05
C VAL A 167 0.72 -1.70 1.27
N VAL A 168 0.32 -1.20 2.43
CA VAL A 168 0.80 -1.60 3.76
C VAL A 168 -0.38 -1.87 4.68
N VAL A 169 -0.12 -2.31 5.91
CA VAL A 169 -1.15 -2.59 6.92
C VAL A 169 -1.04 -1.61 8.09
N ASP A 170 -2.17 -0.97 8.41
CA ASP A 170 -2.40 -0.17 9.61
C ASP A 170 -3.00 -1.08 10.69
N CYS A 171 -2.34 -1.22 11.83
CA CYS A 171 -2.68 -2.17 12.89
C CYS A 171 -2.74 -1.48 14.25
N LEU A 172 -3.83 -1.69 15.01
CA LEU A 172 -3.90 -1.38 16.44
C LEU A 172 -3.61 -2.66 17.23
N MET A 173 -2.45 -2.70 17.86
CA MET A 173 -1.96 -3.87 18.58
C MET A 173 -2.71 -4.07 19.90
N PRO A 174 -2.67 -5.29 20.48
CA PRO A 174 -3.28 -5.57 21.78
C PRO A 174 -2.88 -4.61 22.92
N SER A 175 -1.66 -4.08 22.90
CA SER A 175 -1.20 -3.06 23.87
C SER A 175 -1.87 -1.69 23.73
N GLY A 176 -2.62 -1.46 22.64
CA GLY A 176 -3.18 -0.16 22.28
C GLY A 176 -2.24 0.70 21.42
N SER A 177 -1.00 0.25 21.20
CA SER A 177 -0.07 0.92 20.28
C SER A 177 -0.49 0.71 18.83
N ARG A 178 -0.26 1.72 17.98
CA ARG A 178 -0.58 1.67 16.55
C ARG A 178 0.69 1.55 15.72
N ILE A 179 0.72 0.58 14.81
CA ILE A 179 1.91 0.24 14.02
C ILE A 179 1.59 0.12 12.53
N MET A 180 2.57 0.44 11.70
CA MET A 180 2.59 0.11 10.28
C MET A 180 3.36 -1.20 10.06
N LEU A 181 2.75 -2.16 9.36
CA LEU A 181 3.38 -3.39 8.93
C LEU A 181 3.42 -3.43 7.40
N ASP A 182 4.57 -3.79 6.85
CA ASP A 182 4.77 -3.92 5.41
C ASP A 182 5.23 -5.35 5.06
N PRO A 183 4.30 -6.21 4.61
CA PRO A 183 4.61 -7.60 4.29
C PRO A 183 5.44 -7.76 3.00
N THR A 184 5.61 -6.69 2.21
CA THR A 184 6.52 -6.71 1.05
C THR A 184 7.98 -6.78 1.49
N TYR A 185 8.30 -6.19 2.65
CA TYR A 185 9.66 -6.06 3.15
C TYR A 185 9.86 -6.72 4.53
N ARG A 186 8.92 -7.54 5.01
CA ARG A 186 8.88 -8.05 6.40
C ARG A 186 9.22 -6.95 7.41
N LEU A 187 8.55 -5.80 7.26
CA LEU A 187 9.04 -4.55 7.82
C LEU A 187 8.05 -3.94 8.81
N TYR A 188 8.60 -3.43 9.91
CA TYR A 188 8.02 -2.41 10.75
C TYR A 188 9.14 -1.49 11.27
N PHE A 189 8.79 -0.30 11.73
CA PHE A 189 9.75 0.68 12.25
C PHE A 189 9.55 0.94 13.74
N THR A 190 10.64 1.26 14.41
CA THR A 190 10.63 2.00 15.67
C THR A 190 11.25 3.38 15.50
N ASP A 191 10.88 4.32 16.36
CA ASP A 191 11.54 5.61 16.47
C ASP A 191 12.82 5.54 17.32
N GLY A 192 13.45 6.69 17.58
CA GLY A 192 14.67 6.78 18.38
C GLY A 192 14.50 6.43 19.86
N ASN A 193 13.26 6.36 20.37
CA ASN A 193 12.94 5.93 21.74
C ASN A 193 12.61 4.42 21.80
N GLY A 194 12.53 3.76 20.65
CA GLY A 194 12.12 2.35 20.55
C GLY A 194 10.60 2.16 20.43
N GLU A 195 9.83 3.24 20.27
CA GLU A 195 8.38 3.17 20.13
C GLU A 195 7.99 2.78 18.70
N TYR A 196 6.96 1.95 18.56
CA TYR A 196 6.47 1.51 17.24
C TYR A 196 5.89 2.67 16.43
N VAL A 197 6.16 2.65 15.12
CA VAL A 197 5.80 3.73 14.21
C VAL A 197 4.55 3.34 13.41
N SER A 198 3.48 4.13 13.56
CA SER A 198 2.30 4.08 12.70
C SER A 198 2.58 4.66 11.31
N LEU A 199 1.69 4.40 10.34
CA LEU A 199 1.83 4.94 8.98
C LEU A 199 1.75 6.48 8.95
N ARG A 200 0.97 7.07 9.87
CA ARG A 200 0.93 8.52 10.09
C ARG A 200 2.29 9.06 10.52
N GLN A 201 2.90 8.44 11.53
CA GLN A 201 4.22 8.83 12.04
C GLN A 201 5.33 8.58 11.02
N LEU A 202 5.26 7.52 10.20
CA LEU A 202 6.20 7.28 9.10
C LEU A 202 6.21 8.47 8.14
N ARG A 203 5.02 8.93 7.72
CA ARG A 203 4.90 10.09 6.83
C ARG A 203 5.48 11.35 7.46
N GLU A 204 5.16 11.62 8.72
CA GLU A 204 5.67 12.78 9.47
C GLU A 204 7.21 12.73 9.61
N ALA A 205 7.77 11.54 9.89
CA ALA A 205 9.20 11.32 9.99
C ALA A 205 9.91 11.58 8.66
N ILE A 206 9.38 11.07 7.55
CA ILE A 206 9.94 11.27 6.20
C ILE A 206 9.94 12.76 5.83
N ILE A 207 8.82 13.46 6.04
CA ILE A 207 8.72 14.91 5.79
C ILE A 207 9.78 15.68 6.57
N ALA A 208 9.96 15.33 7.85
CA ALA A 208 10.91 15.97 8.76
C ALA A 208 12.37 15.50 8.59
N GLY A 209 12.65 14.52 7.73
CA GLY A 209 13.98 13.92 7.59
C GLY A 209 14.45 13.18 8.84
N LYS A 210 13.53 12.69 9.69
CA LYS A 210 13.84 11.92 10.89
C LYS A 210 14.18 10.48 10.51
N LYS A 211 15.28 9.97 11.05
CA LYS A 211 15.69 8.58 10.87
C LYS A 211 14.81 7.65 11.70
N LEU A 212 14.39 6.54 11.09
CA LEU A 212 13.67 5.45 11.73
C LEU A 212 14.54 4.20 11.75
N HIS A 213 14.18 3.25 12.62
CA HIS A 213 14.92 2.01 12.80
C HIS A 213 14.07 0.83 12.29
N PRO A 214 14.43 0.19 11.16
CA PRO A 214 13.74 -1.01 10.70
C PRO A 214 14.02 -2.18 11.65
N ASN A 215 13.07 -3.09 11.76
CA ASN A 215 13.29 -4.35 12.46
C ASN A 215 14.45 -5.16 11.84
N LYS A 216 15.12 -5.98 12.67
CA LYS A 216 16.31 -6.75 12.28
C LYS A 216 16.07 -7.73 11.13
N THR A 217 14.84 -8.20 10.97
CA THR A 217 14.43 -9.20 9.97
C THR A 217 13.89 -8.58 8.67
N ALA A 218 13.90 -7.25 8.54
CA ALA A 218 13.46 -6.57 7.34
C ALA A 218 14.20 -7.09 6.09
N SER A 219 13.43 -7.52 5.09
CA SER A 219 13.97 -8.06 3.85
C SER A 219 12.91 -8.08 2.74
N TYR A 220 13.34 -7.78 1.51
CA TYR A 220 12.54 -8.05 0.32
C TYR A 220 12.75 -9.49 -0.14
N ASN A 221 11.75 -10.36 -0.04
CA ASN A 221 11.84 -11.78 -0.42
C ASN A 221 13.09 -12.52 0.13
N GLY A 222 13.61 -12.10 1.28
CA GLY A 222 14.80 -12.68 1.93
C GLY A 222 16.16 -12.16 1.42
N THR A 223 16.21 -11.21 0.47
CA THR A 223 17.49 -10.73 -0.11
C THR A 223 18.09 -9.50 0.60
N GLY A 224 17.44 -9.00 1.64
CA GLY A 224 17.86 -7.81 2.40
C GLY A 224 16.94 -6.60 2.21
N PHE A 225 17.20 -5.53 2.96
CA PHE A 225 16.40 -4.31 2.99
C PHE A 225 17.28 -3.07 2.85
N ASN A 226 17.02 -2.24 1.85
CA ASN A 226 17.67 -0.95 1.67
C ASN A 226 16.75 0.17 2.23
N TYR A 227 17.19 0.79 3.32
CA TYR A 227 16.42 1.84 3.99
C TYR A 227 16.23 3.08 3.11
N ASP A 228 17.28 3.55 2.42
CA ASP A 228 17.22 4.80 1.67
C ASP A 228 16.30 4.65 0.43
N GLU A 229 16.39 3.52 -0.27
CA GLU A 229 15.47 3.19 -1.38
C GLU A 229 14.01 3.07 -0.90
N TYR A 230 13.80 2.49 0.29
CA TYR A 230 12.46 2.41 0.88
C TYR A 230 11.89 3.79 1.21
N ILE A 231 12.69 4.67 1.81
CA ILE A 231 12.27 6.04 2.13
C ILE A 231 12.00 6.84 0.86
N GLU A 232 12.81 6.70 -0.19
CA GLU A 232 12.56 7.32 -1.49
C GLU A 232 11.23 6.83 -2.09
N TYR A 233 11.02 5.51 -2.10
CA TYR A 233 9.81 4.90 -2.62
C TYR A 233 8.55 5.32 -1.83
N MET A 234 8.64 5.38 -0.51
CA MET A 234 7.55 5.83 0.34
C MET A 234 7.32 7.34 0.25
N SER A 235 8.35 8.16 0.01
CA SER A 235 8.20 9.60 -0.24
C SER A 235 7.30 9.86 -1.45
N LYS A 236 7.41 9.02 -2.50
CA LYS A 236 6.51 9.04 -3.65
C LYS A 236 5.07 8.67 -3.26
N ASN A 237 4.89 7.63 -2.44
CA ASN A 237 3.60 6.97 -2.22
C ASN A 237 2.80 7.51 -1.02
N LEU A 238 3.37 8.33 -0.13
CA LEU A 238 2.69 8.82 1.07
C LEU A 238 1.91 10.14 0.87
N LEU A 239 1.64 10.53 -0.38
CA LEU A 239 0.89 11.75 -0.64
C LEU A 239 -0.60 11.59 -0.30
N ARG A 240 -1.22 10.50 -0.77
CA ARG A 240 -2.63 10.20 -0.53
C ARG A 240 -2.75 8.81 0.06
N LEU A 241 -3.63 8.63 1.04
CA LEU A 241 -3.82 7.36 1.73
C LEU A 241 -5.25 6.89 1.54
N ASN A 242 -5.44 5.67 1.05
CA ASN A 242 -6.75 5.15 0.69
C ASN A 242 -7.02 3.80 1.34
N THR A 243 -8.24 3.61 1.83
CA THR A 243 -8.70 2.33 2.40
C THR A 243 -10.22 2.22 2.22
N ASN A 244 -10.81 1.15 2.73
CA ASN A 244 -12.26 0.95 2.73
C ASN A 244 -12.82 1.07 4.16
N TYR A 245 -14.02 1.63 4.29
CA TYR A 245 -14.79 1.54 5.55
C TYR A 245 -15.27 0.13 5.80
N ARG A 246 -15.67 -0.59 4.76
CA ARG A 246 -16.07 -1.99 4.86
C ARG A 246 -14.84 -2.85 4.63
N LEU A 247 -14.38 -3.49 5.71
CA LEU A 247 -13.18 -4.33 5.69
C LEU A 247 -13.53 -5.82 5.50
N ASN A 248 -14.77 -6.10 5.13
CA ASN A 248 -15.20 -7.39 4.62
C ASN A 248 -14.66 -7.61 3.19
N ASP A 249 -14.77 -8.84 2.67
CA ASP A 249 -14.24 -9.32 1.37
C ASP A 249 -14.76 -8.58 0.11
N THR A 250 -15.36 -7.39 0.26
CA THR A 250 -15.89 -6.58 -0.83
C THR A 250 -15.08 -5.29 -1.01
N ASP A 251 -14.16 -5.27 -1.98
CA ASP A 251 -13.42 -4.07 -2.40
C ASP A 251 -14.31 -3.13 -3.23
N SER A 252 -15.39 -2.62 -2.64
CA SER A 252 -16.28 -1.70 -3.35
C SER A 252 -15.69 -0.30 -3.40
N ILE A 253 -15.60 0.28 -4.61
CA ILE A 253 -15.19 1.67 -4.78
C ILE A 253 -16.09 2.66 -3.99
N SER A 254 -17.34 2.29 -3.70
CA SER A 254 -18.27 3.15 -2.94
C SER A 254 -18.03 3.12 -1.43
N SER A 255 -17.23 2.17 -0.92
CA SER A 255 -16.81 2.12 0.48
C SER A 255 -15.42 2.72 0.69
N GLN A 256 -14.79 3.25 -0.36
CA GLN A 256 -13.44 3.81 -0.26
C GLN A 256 -13.44 5.20 0.37
N ILE A 257 -12.48 5.40 1.27
CA ILE A 257 -12.06 6.70 1.79
C ILE A 257 -10.64 6.99 1.36
N GLU A 258 -10.36 8.22 0.96
CA GLU A 258 -9.02 8.69 0.65
C GLU A 258 -8.71 9.96 1.43
N LEU A 259 -7.72 9.88 2.31
CA LEU A 259 -7.11 11.02 2.96
C LEU A 259 -6.21 11.74 1.95
N ILE A 260 -6.55 12.98 1.68
CA ILE A 260 -5.82 13.88 0.79
C ILE A 260 -5.26 15.06 1.60
N PRO A 261 -4.09 15.58 1.24
CA PRO A 261 -3.51 16.72 1.93
C PRO A 261 -4.27 18.01 1.61
N LYS A 262 -4.14 18.99 2.52
CA LYS A 262 -4.70 20.33 2.35
C LYS A 262 -4.19 20.93 1.02
N GLY A 263 -5.10 21.55 0.27
CA GLY A 263 -4.79 22.16 -1.03
C GLY A 263 -4.66 21.18 -2.20
N TYR A 264 -4.80 19.86 -1.99
CA TYR A 264 -4.82 18.88 -3.07
C TYR A 264 -6.19 18.79 -3.74
N SER A 265 -6.29 19.25 -4.99
CA SER A 265 -7.55 19.20 -5.75
C SER A 265 -7.86 17.80 -6.28
N THR A 266 -9.07 17.29 -6.03
CA THR A 266 -9.63 16.04 -6.59
C THR A 266 -10.58 16.26 -7.76
N LYS A 267 -10.53 17.44 -8.40
CA LYS A 267 -11.38 17.76 -9.56
C LYS A 267 -11.19 16.73 -10.67
N GLY A 268 -12.30 16.14 -11.13
CA GLY A 268 -12.31 15.11 -12.17
C GLY A 268 -12.08 13.68 -11.65
N TYR A 269 -11.89 13.49 -10.35
CA TYR A 269 -11.71 12.16 -9.75
C TYR A 269 -13.06 11.44 -9.61
N SER A 270 -13.03 10.14 -9.30
CA SER A 270 -14.25 9.36 -9.10
C SER A 270 -15.06 9.95 -7.94
N ARG A 271 -16.35 10.24 -8.17
CA ARG A 271 -17.29 10.69 -7.13
C ARG A 271 -17.77 9.55 -6.22
N LYS A 272 -17.39 8.30 -6.51
CA LYS A 272 -17.74 7.14 -5.69
C LYS A 272 -16.84 6.99 -4.47
N VAL A 273 -15.62 7.57 -4.52
CA VAL A 273 -14.68 7.59 -3.40
C VAL A 273 -14.98 8.81 -2.54
N GLN A 274 -14.97 8.62 -1.21
CA GLN A 274 -15.05 9.73 -0.27
C GLN A 274 -13.66 10.30 -0.02
N TYR A 275 -13.45 11.56 -0.36
CA TYR A 275 -12.20 12.27 -0.06
C TYR A 275 -12.36 13.04 1.24
N THR A 276 -11.34 13.00 2.10
CA THR A 276 -11.29 13.76 3.35
C THR A 276 -9.92 14.42 3.49
N THR A 277 -9.88 15.58 4.12
CA THR A 277 -8.65 16.18 4.64
C THR A 277 -8.49 15.97 6.14
N SER A 278 -9.50 15.41 6.82
CA SER A 278 -9.51 15.16 8.27
C SER A 278 -8.75 13.86 8.60
N PRO A 279 -7.54 13.92 9.18
CA PRO A 279 -6.81 12.75 9.62
C PRO A 279 -7.53 12.03 10.75
N GLU A 280 -8.15 12.73 11.70
CA GLU A 280 -8.85 12.07 12.80
C GLU A 280 -10.02 11.23 12.29
N TYR A 281 -10.73 11.70 11.26
CA TYR A 281 -11.75 10.88 10.61
C TYR A 281 -11.16 9.68 9.87
N PHE A 282 -10.08 9.85 9.12
CA PHE A 282 -9.48 8.76 8.35
C PHE A 282 -8.86 7.66 9.23
N TRP A 283 -8.15 8.05 10.29
CA TRP A 283 -7.43 7.13 11.18
C TRP A 283 -8.33 6.49 12.24
N ASN A 284 -9.55 7.00 12.44
CA ASN A 284 -10.50 6.34 13.32
C ASN A 284 -10.89 4.97 12.74
N ILE A 285 -10.37 3.91 13.36
CA ILE A 285 -10.74 2.53 13.03
C ILE A 285 -11.71 1.93 14.04
N GLY A 286 -12.35 2.76 14.87
CA GLY A 286 -13.21 2.40 16.00
C GLY A 286 -12.41 2.02 17.25
N GLU A 287 -12.90 2.40 18.42
CA GLU A 287 -12.49 1.86 19.73
C GLU A 287 -13.48 0.75 20.15
N ASN A 288 -13.10 -0.07 21.13
CA ASN A 288 -14.00 -1.08 21.71
C ASN A 288 -15.06 -0.43 22.59
#